data_AF-A0A970KY22-F1
#
_entry.id   AF-A0A970KY22-F1
#
_cell.length_a   1.000
_cell.length_b   1.000
_cell.length_c   1.000
_cell.angle_alpha   90.00
_cell.angle_beta   90.00
_cell.angle_gamma   90.00
#
_symmetry.space_group_name_H-M   'P 1'
#
loop_
_entity.id
_entity.type
_entity.pdbx_description
1 polymer ?
#
loop_
_entity_poly.entity_id
_entity_poly.type
_entity_poly.pdbx_seq_one_letter_code
_entity_poly.pdbx_strand_id
1 'polypeptide(L)'
;MNRNSREEGLAEYAHINYLKPEECRFSLTDGGFLSLTLNTETYPVVFAYRAFPLSFGDMYISIRDEKDKEIGIIRDLAEFPCDQQELIRLELERRYFTPVITSVIKMKEEFGYIYWEVNTDRGMRRFTTRGSHDSILPISEHRLLIMDVGGNRFEIEDFRTLSPKIAKQIEALM
;
A
#
# COMPACT_ATOMS: atom_id res chain seq x y z
N MET A 1 -14.03 27.38 33.81
CA MET A 1 -13.91 26.19 32.93
C MET A 1 -12.47 26.13 32.45
N ASN A 2 -11.73 25.12 32.91
CA ASN A 2 -10.29 25.02 32.77
C ASN A 2 -9.93 24.40 31.39
N ARG A 3 -9.07 25.06 30.61
CA ARG A 3 -8.61 24.58 29.29
C ARG A 3 -7.64 23.39 29.39
N ASN A 4 -7.05 23.14 30.55
CA ASN A 4 -6.01 22.11 30.75
C ASN A 4 -6.51 20.67 30.75
N SER A 5 -7.80 20.41 31.00
CA SER A 5 -8.33 19.04 31.14
C SER A 5 -8.64 18.34 29.81
N ARG A 6 -8.36 18.97 28.65
CA ARG A 6 -8.58 18.39 27.31
C ARG A 6 -7.31 17.90 26.62
N GLU A 7 -6.14 18.43 26.99
CA GLU A 7 -4.85 18.05 26.39
C GLU A 7 -4.26 16.79 27.04
N GLU A 8 -4.47 16.60 28.34
CA GLU A 8 -4.07 15.39 29.08
C GLU A 8 -4.77 14.12 28.55
N GLY A 9 -6.03 14.26 28.10
CA GLY A 9 -6.79 13.13 27.59
C GLY A 9 -6.25 12.55 26.28
N LEU A 10 -5.71 13.36 25.36
CA LEU A 10 -5.20 12.86 24.07
C LEU A 10 -3.82 12.20 24.18
N ALA A 11 -2.97 12.71 25.07
CA ALA A 11 -1.64 12.15 25.32
C ALA A 11 -1.71 10.75 25.94
N GLU A 12 -2.70 10.49 26.80
CA GLU A 12 -2.94 9.20 27.44
C GLU A 12 -3.37 8.11 26.44
N TYR A 13 -4.01 8.48 25.31
CA TYR A 13 -4.35 7.57 24.20
C TYR A 13 -3.32 7.53 23.07
N ALA A 14 -2.28 8.37 23.11
CA ALA A 14 -1.29 8.49 22.04
C ALA A 14 0.04 7.76 22.35
N HIS A 15 0.01 6.74 23.20
CA HIS A 15 1.16 5.87 23.40
C HIS A 15 1.35 4.99 22.16
N ILE A 16 2.13 5.49 21.20
CA ILE A 16 2.59 4.70 20.06
C ILE A 16 3.51 3.61 20.59
N ASN A 17 3.09 2.36 20.47
CA ASN A 17 3.91 1.20 20.81
C ASN A 17 4.85 0.90 19.64
N TYR A 18 6.13 1.24 19.77
CA TYR A 18 7.13 0.89 18.76
C TYR A 18 7.65 -0.52 18.98
N LEU A 19 7.52 -1.36 17.96
CA LEU A 19 8.01 -2.73 17.94
C LEU A 19 9.53 -2.72 17.76
N LYS A 20 10.25 -3.32 18.72
CA LYS A 20 11.71 -3.44 18.66
C LYS A 20 12.14 -4.78 18.07
N PRO A 21 13.24 -4.82 17.31
CA PRO A 21 13.75 -6.06 16.71
C PRO A 21 13.99 -7.19 17.72
N GLU A 22 14.51 -6.87 18.90
CA GLU A 22 14.84 -7.86 19.93
C GLU A 22 13.61 -8.49 20.61
N GLU A 23 12.46 -7.85 20.51
CA GLU A 23 11.20 -8.31 21.10
C GLU A 23 10.32 -9.06 20.07
N CYS A 24 10.65 -8.97 18.78
CA CYS A 24 9.78 -9.39 17.68
C CYS A 24 10.40 -10.51 16.84
N ARG A 25 9.61 -11.55 16.57
CA ARG A 25 9.96 -12.58 15.59
C ARG A 25 8.79 -12.83 14.64
N PHE A 26 8.97 -12.46 13.38
CA PHE A 26 8.07 -12.77 12.29
C PHE A 26 8.41 -14.11 11.66
N SER A 27 7.38 -14.83 11.23
CA SER A 27 7.49 -16.09 10.50
C SER A 27 6.29 -16.28 9.57
N LEU A 28 6.39 -17.21 8.61
CA LEU A 28 5.25 -17.63 7.82
C LEU A 28 4.62 -18.87 8.44
N THR A 29 3.29 -18.88 8.50
CA THR A 29 2.51 -20.10 8.78
C THR A 29 2.57 -21.05 7.57
N ASP A 30 2.17 -22.31 7.76
CA ASP A 30 2.04 -23.28 6.66
C ASP A 30 1.12 -22.80 5.53
N GLY A 31 0.12 -21.97 5.88
CA GLY A 31 -0.80 -21.33 4.93
C GLY A 31 -0.23 -20.09 4.22
N GLY A 32 1.02 -19.71 4.52
CA GLY A 32 1.71 -18.58 3.92
C GLY A 32 1.36 -17.22 4.51
N PHE A 33 0.57 -17.14 5.59
CA PHE A 33 0.30 -15.89 6.31
C PHE A 33 1.46 -15.48 7.20
N LEU A 34 1.68 -14.17 7.35
CA LEU A 34 2.64 -13.62 8.30
C LEU A 34 2.12 -13.81 9.73
N SER A 35 2.96 -14.34 10.63
CA SER A 35 2.71 -14.41 12.07
C SER A 35 3.76 -13.59 12.82
N LEU A 36 3.45 -13.20 14.06
CA LEU A 36 4.35 -12.46 14.94
C LEU A 36 4.38 -13.13 16.31
N THR A 37 5.57 -13.43 16.81
CA THR A 37 5.83 -13.65 18.23
C THR A 37 6.42 -12.36 18.81
N LEU A 38 5.70 -11.74 19.74
CA LEU A 38 6.12 -10.55 20.47
C LEU A 38 6.40 -10.96 21.92
N ASN A 39 7.67 -10.97 22.32
CA ASN A 39 8.13 -11.50 23.60
C ASN A 39 7.65 -12.95 23.82
N THR A 40 6.60 -13.14 24.62
CA THR A 40 5.97 -14.45 24.90
C THR A 40 4.61 -14.64 24.23
N GLU A 41 4.02 -13.56 23.69
CA GLU A 41 2.71 -13.58 23.06
C GLU A 41 2.87 -13.89 21.57
N THR A 42 2.00 -14.75 21.04
CA THR A 42 2.03 -15.10 19.62
C THR A 42 0.71 -14.72 18.96
N TYR A 43 0.83 -13.99 17.85
CA TYR A 43 -0.24 -13.59 16.97
C TYR A 43 -0.19 -14.50 15.72
N PRO A 44 -1.15 -15.42 15.56
CA PRO A 44 -1.12 -16.44 14.50
C PRO A 44 -1.15 -15.84 13.09
N VAL A 45 -1.86 -14.72 12.92
CA VAL A 45 -1.95 -13.98 11.67
C VAL A 45 -1.84 -12.49 11.99
N VAL A 46 -0.91 -11.82 11.33
CA VAL A 46 -0.73 -10.37 11.38
C VAL A 46 -0.61 -9.79 9.98
N PHE A 47 -0.90 -8.50 9.87
CA PHE A 47 -0.86 -7.75 8.63
C PHE A 47 0.02 -6.52 8.78
N ALA A 48 0.77 -6.18 7.74
CA ALA A 48 1.64 -5.01 7.70
C ALA A 48 1.02 -3.87 6.88
N TYR A 49 1.04 -2.66 7.43
CA TYR A 49 0.46 -1.46 6.83
C TYR A 49 1.44 -0.29 6.88
N ARG A 50 1.78 0.30 5.73
CA ARG A 50 2.47 1.59 5.66
C ARG A 50 1.55 2.69 6.17
N ALA A 51 1.96 3.41 7.20
CA ALA A 51 1.28 4.64 7.63
C ALA A 51 1.43 5.76 6.58
N PHE A 52 2.54 5.78 5.84
CA PHE A 52 2.82 6.76 4.78
C PHE A 52 3.26 6.08 3.47
N PRO A 53 2.33 5.46 2.72
CA PRO A 53 2.65 4.57 1.60
C PRO A 53 3.49 5.19 0.48
N LEU A 54 3.39 6.51 0.27
CA LEU A 54 4.04 7.22 -0.84
C LEU A 54 5.38 7.86 -0.45
N SER A 55 5.57 8.22 0.82
CA SER A 55 6.73 9.01 1.26
C SER A 55 7.74 8.19 2.08
N PHE A 56 7.27 7.23 2.87
CA PHE A 56 8.09 6.49 3.82
C PHE A 56 7.77 4.99 3.76
N GLY A 57 8.11 4.36 2.63
CA GLY A 57 7.68 2.99 2.30
C GLY A 57 8.14 1.90 3.27
N ASP A 58 9.31 2.07 3.89
CA ASP A 58 9.90 1.11 4.83
C ASP A 58 9.92 1.63 6.28
N MET A 59 9.25 2.76 6.56
CA MET A 59 9.15 3.32 7.91
C MET A 59 7.68 3.47 8.33
N TYR A 60 7.46 3.53 9.63
CA TYR A 60 6.14 3.65 10.24
C TYR A 60 5.16 2.59 9.72
N ILE A 61 5.57 1.33 9.81
CA ILE A 61 4.76 0.18 9.39
C ILE A 61 3.94 -0.30 10.60
N SER A 62 2.63 -0.10 10.54
CA SER A 62 1.66 -0.60 11.52
C SER A 62 1.47 -2.11 11.34
N ILE A 63 1.71 -2.87 12.41
CA ILE A 63 1.44 -4.31 12.48
C ILE A 63 0.12 -4.51 13.22
N ARG A 64 -0.79 -5.24 12.57
CA ARG A 64 -2.17 -5.40 13.05
C ARG A 64 -2.57 -6.87 13.11
N ASP A 65 -3.46 -7.20 14.03
CA ASP A 65 -4.06 -8.53 14.10
C ASP A 65 -5.20 -8.71 13.08
N GLU A 66 -5.80 -9.89 13.06
CA GLU A 66 -6.95 -10.25 12.22
C GLU A 66 -8.23 -9.43 12.48
N LYS A 67 -8.29 -8.70 13.60
CA LYS A 67 -9.40 -7.81 13.98
C LYS A 67 -9.10 -6.35 13.64
N ASP A 68 -8.05 -6.09 12.85
CA ASP A 68 -7.54 -4.77 12.48
C ASP A 68 -7.09 -3.92 13.70
N LYS A 69 -6.81 -4.56 14.83
CA LYS A 69 -6.25 -3.89 16.01
C LYS A 69 -4.74 -3.76 15.85
N GLU A 70 -4.23 -2.54 16.00
CA GLU A 70 -2.79 -2.30 15.99
C GLU A 70 -2.12 -2.93 17.22
N ILE A 71 -1.13 -3.78 16.96
CA ILE A 71 -0.25 -4.38 17.96
C ILE A 71 0.91 -3.41 18.26
N GLY A 72 1.44 -2.79 17.22
CA GLY A 72 2.47 -1.76 17.32
C GLY A 72 2.98 -1.30 15.95
N ILE A 73 3.94 -0.39 15.96
CA ILE A 73 4.52 0.23 14.77
C ILE A 73 6.01 -0.11 14.69
N ILE A 74 6.45 -0.59 13.54
CA ILE A 74 7.87 -0.65 13.19
C ILE A 74 8.27 0.75 12.72
N ARG A 75 9.19 1.39 13.45
CA ARG A 75 9.63 2.75 13.13
C ARG A 75 10.43 2.79 11.83
N ASP A 76 11.45 1.96 11.75
CA ASP A 76 12.29 1.77 10.57
C ASP A 76 12.56 0.28 10.38
N LEU A 77 12.16 -0.25 9.23
CA LEU A 77 12.36 -1.66 8.90
C LEU A 77 13.84 -2.03 8.83
N ALA A 78 14.73 -1.08 8.53
CA ALA A 78 16.17 -1.31 8.46
C ALA A 78 16.78 -1.69 9.82
N GLU A 79 16.10 -1.42 10.95
CA GLU A 79 16.54 -1.84 12.29
C GLU A 79 16.38 -3.35 12.53
N PHE A 80 15.52 -4.03 11.74
CA PHE A 80 15.27 -5.46 11.88
C PHE A 80 16.34 -6.30 11.14
N PRO A 81 16.62 -7.54 11.58
CA PRO A 81 17.45 -8.47 10.83
C PRO A 81 16.94 -8.72 9.39
N CYS A 82 17.83 -8.93 8.43
CA CYS A 82 17.47 -9.01 7.00
C CYS A 82 16.36 -10.04 6.68
N ASP A 83 16.38 -11.19 7.34
CA ASP A 83 15.36 -12.24 7.18
C ASP A 83 13.97 -11.75 7.63
N GLN A 84 13.92 -10.98 8.70
CA GLN A 84 12.68 -10.38 9.22
C GLN A 84 12.17 -9.28 8.27
N GLN A 85 13.09 -8.47 7.73
CA GLN A 85 12.73 -7.44 6.76
C GLN A 85 12.07 -8.05 5.51
N GLU A 86 12.62 -9.15 5.00
CA GLU A 86 12.10 -9.83 3.80
C GLU A 86 10.67 -10.33 4.01
N LEU A 87 10.37 -10.92 5.16
CA LEU A 87 9.02 -11.38 5.52
C LEU A 87 8.01 -10.23 5.55
N ILE A 88 8.40 -9.10 6.15
CA ILE A 88 7.53 -7.92 6.23
C ILE A 88 7.37 -7.28 4.85
N ARG A 89 8.44 -7.17 4.05
CA ARG A 89 8.36 -6.68 2.67
C ARG A 89 7.45 -7.55 1.82
N LEU A 90 7.50 -8.87 1.95
CA LEU A 90 6.61 -9.78 1.24
C LEU A 90 5.14 -9.53 1.60
N GLU A 91 4.83 -9.33 2.88
CA GLU A 91 3.47 -9.00 3.31
C GLU A 91 3.03 -7.61 2.80
N LEU A 92 3.92 -6.62 2.87
CA LEU A 92 3.68 -5.29 2.30
C LEU A 92 3.49 -5.34 0.78
N GLU A 93 4.25 -6.16 0.06
CA GLU A 93 4.10 -6.36 -1.37
C GLU A 93 2.77 -7.00 -1.71
N ARG A 94 2.30 -7.97 -0.92
CA ARG A 94 0.95 -8.54 -1.08
C ARG A 94 -0.14 -7.50 -0.84
N ARG A 95 0.03 -6.65 0.17
CA ARG A 95 -0.95 -5.63 0.58
C ARG A 95 -1.00 -4.44 -0.37
N TYR A 96 0.17 -3.90 -0.72
CA TYR A 96 0.36 -2.70 -1.53
C TYR A 96 0.69 -3.02 -2.98
N PHE A 97 0.44 -4.26 -3.39
CA PHE A 97 0.62 -4.76 -4.75
C PHE A 97 0.04 -3.75 -5.76
N THR A 98 0.93 -3.06 -6.46
CA THR A 98 0.57 -2.07 -7.47
C THR A 98 1.26 -2.49 -8.75
N PRO A 99 0.64 -3.33 -9.60
CA PRO A 99 1.26 -3.77 -10.85
C PRO A 99 1.66 -2.59 -11.72
N VAL A 100 2.87 -2.63 -12.26
CA VAL A 100 3.38 -1.59 -13.15
C VAL A 100 2.88 -1.91 -14.56
N ILE A 101 2.03 -1.04 -15.10
CA ILE A 101 1.54 -1.09 -16.47
C ILE A 101 2.71 -0.79 -17.41
N THR A 102 3.14 -1.80 -18.15
CA THR A 102 4.22 -1.70 -19.13
C THR A 102 3.71 -1.31 -20.52
N SER A 103 2.44 -1.62 -20.83
CA SER A 103 1.77 -1.14 -22.04
C SER A 103 0.26 -1.21 -21.90
N VAL A 104 -0.44 -0.30 -22.58
CA VAL A 104 -1.91 -0.29 -22.67
C VAL A 104 -2.32 -0.81 -24.03
N ILE A 105 -2.96 -1.98 -24.06
CA ILE A 105 -3.47 -2.64 -25.27
C ILE A 105 -4.72 -1.90 -25.74
N LYS A 106 -5.62 -1.60 -24.81
CA LYS A 106 -6.89 -0.92 -25.11
C LYS A 106 -7.37 -0.11 -23.92
N MET A 107 -7.90 1.06 -24.23
CA MET A 107 -8.55 1.96 -23.29
C MET A 107 -9.82 2.50 -23.93
N LYS A 108 -10.97 2.26 -23.31
CA LYS A 108 -12.28 2.64 -23.84
C LYS A 108 -13.11 3.30 -22.76
N GLU A 109 -13.59 4.51 -23.03
CA GLU A 109 -14.50 5.22 -22.14
C GLU A 109 -15.95 5.00 -22.55
N GLU A 110 -16.79 4.54 -21.62
CA GLU A 110 -18.23 4.36 -21.81
C GLU A 110 -18.98 4.62 -20.50
N PHE A 111 -20.07 5.39 -20.57
CA PHE A 111 -20.97 5.66 -19.43
C PHE A 111 -20.27 6.20 -18.18
N GLY A 112 -19.23 7.02 -18.35
CA GLY A 112 -18.46 7.58 -17.22
C GLY A 112 -17.52 6.58 -16.55
N TYR A 113 -17.20 5.47 -17.21
CA TYR A 113 -16.18 4.51 -16.80
C TYR A 113 -15.15 4.33 -17.91
N ILE A 114 -13.94 3.93 -17.52
CA ILE A 114 -12.87 3.60 -18.45
C ILE A 114 -12.49 2.14 -18.26
N TYR A 115 -12.54 1.39 -19.35
CA TYR A 115 -12.18 -0.01 -19.42
C TYR A 115 -10.76 -0.14 -19.94
N TRP A 116 -9.91 -0.80 -19.16
CA TRP A 116 -8.50 -0.97 -19.43
C TRP A 116 -8.20 -2.42 -19.79
N GLU A 117 -7.37 -2.59 -20.81
CA GLU A 117 -6.70 -3.84 -21.15
C GLU A 117 -5.22 -3.52 -21.27
N VAL A 118 -4.41 -4.09 -20.37
CA VAL A 118 -3.01 -3.69 -20.18
C VAL A 118 -2.12 -4.91 -20.02
N ASN A 119 -0.85 -4.77 -20.41
CA ASN A 119 0.20 -5.63 -19.90
C ASN A 119 0.82 -4.96 -18.68
N THR A 120 1.08 -5.76 -17.64
CA THR A 120 1.88 -5.34 -16.50
C THR A 120 3.13 -6.21 -16.40
N ASP A 121 4.06 -5.82 -15.55
CA ASP A 121 5.18 -6.63 -15.06
C ASP A 121 4.78 -8.02 -14.49
N ARG A 122 3.49 -8.24 -14.26
CA ARG A 122 2.88 -9.44 -13.65
C ARG A 122 1.85 -10.09 -14.59
N GLY A 123 1.94 -9.79 -15.88
CA GLY A 123 1.09 -10.35 -16.93
C GLY A 123 -0.09 -9.45 -17.30
N MET A 124 -0.95 -9.96 -18.18
CA MET A 124 -2.08 -9.20 -18.71
C MET A 124 -3.16 -8.98 -17.63
N ARG A 125 -3.74 -7.78 -17.59
CA ARG A 125 -4.82 -7.40 -16.69
C ARG A 125 -5.93 -6.65 -17.43
N ARG A 126 -7.16 -6.84 -16.95
CA ARG A 126 -8.34 -6.09 -17.37
C ARG A 126 -9.03 -5.55 -16.13
N PHE A 127 -9.24 -4.25 -16.09
CA PHE A 127 -9.85 -3.56 -14.96
C PHE A 127 -10.63 -2.34 -15.41
N THR A 128 -11.44 -1.78 -14.52
CA THR A 128 -12.32 -0.66 -14.82
C THR A 128 -12.10 0.45 -13.80
N THR A 129 -11.90 1.68 -14.26
CA THR A 129 -11.82 2.88 -13.41
C THR A 129 -13.06 3.74 -13.62
N ARG A 130 -13.35 4.65 -12.68
CA ARG A 130 -14.30 5.73 -12.98
C ARG A 130 -13.62 6.70 -13.96
N GLY A 131 -14.41 7.35 -14.82
CA GLY A 131 -13.93 8.39 -15.73
C GLY A 131 -13.70 9.73 -15.05
N SER A 132 -13.84 9.82 -13.73
CA SER A 132 -13.52 11.01 -12.94
C SER A 132 -12.02 11.09 -12.63
N HIS A 133 -11.50 12.32 -12.51
CA HIS A 133 -10.10 12.61 -12.18
C HIS A 133 -9.59 11.87 -10.94
N ASP A 134 -10.47 11.54 -9.98
CA ASP A 134 -10.08 10.83 -8.75
C ASP A 134 -9.51 9.41 -8.97
N SER A 135 -9.74 8.80 -10.14
CA SER A 135 -9.25 7.44 -10.41
C SER A 135 -7.84 7.40 -11.01
N ILE A 136 -7.33 8.54 -11.51
CA ILE A 136 -6.01 8.67 -12.13
C ILE A 136 -5.27 9.77 -11.37
N LEU A 137 -4.45 9.37 -10.41
CA LEU A 137 -3.76 10.30 -9.53
C LEU A 137 -2.32 10.52 -10.02
N PRO A 138 -1.91 11.74 -10.38
CA PRO A 138 -0.52 12.03 -10.64
C PRO A 138 0.31 11.92 -9.36
N ILE A 139 1.36 11.10 -9.39
CA ILE A 139 2.37 11.00 -8.33
C ILE A 139 3.53 11.97 -8.62
N SER A 140 3.88 12.12 -9.89
CA SER A 140 4.86 13.12 -10.37
C SER A 140 4.45 13.61 -11.76
N GLU A 141 5.31 14.40 -12.43
CA GLU A 141 5.04 14.94 -13.77
C GLU A 141 4.68 13.86 -14.82
N HIS A 142 5.19 12.64 -14.65
CA HIS A 142 5.02 11.56 -15.64
C HIS A 142 4.54 10.23 -15.03
N ARG A 143 4.52 10.14 -13.70
CA ARG A 143 4.17 8.93 -12.96
C ARG A 143 2.74 9.00 -12.45
N LEU A 144 1.94 7.98 -12.71
CA LEU A 144 0.51 7.93 -12.38
C LEU A 144 0.17 6.70 -11.52
N LEU A 145 -0.72 6.90 -10.56
CA LEU A 145 -1.42 5.85 -9.84
C LEU A 145 -2.85 5.74 -10.38
N ILE A 146 -3.22 4.54 -10.82
CA ILE A 146 -4.54 4.23 -11.33
C ILE A 146 -5.27 3.40 -10.27
N MET A 147 -6.47 3.83 -9.88
CA MET A 147 -7.31 3.10 -8.93
C MET A 147 -8.56 2.59 -9.62
N ASP A 148 -8.75 1.27 -9.60
CA ASP A 148 -9.94 0.65 -10.17
C ASP A 148 -11.14 0.77 -9.21
N VAL A 149 -12.34 0.42 -9.71
CA VAL A 149 -13.58 0.46 -8.92
C VAL A 149 -13.59 -0.49 -7.72
N GLY A 150 -12.72 -1.51 -7.71
CA GLY A 150 -12.52 -2.45 -6.61
C GLY A 150 -11.46 -2.00 -5.60
N GLY A 151 -10.82 -0.84 -5.81
CA GLY A 151 -9.75 -0.33 -4.97
C GLY A 151 -8.38 -0.93 -5.27
N ASN A 152 -8.24 -1.73 -6.33
CA ASN A 152 -6.93 -2.20 -6.80
C ASN A 152 -6.16 -1.02 -7.38
N ARG A 153 -4.85 -1.05 -7.16
CA ARG A 153 -3.94 0.00 -7.61
C ARG A 153 -3.09 -0.53 -8.74
N PHE A 154 -2.88 0.29 -9.75
CA PHE A 154 -1.93 0.06 -10.83
C PHE A 154 -1.06 1.29 -10.97
N GLU A 155 0.13 1.12 -11.50
CA GLU A 155 1.06 2.23 -11.68
C GLU A 155 1.45 2.36 -13.14
N ILE A 156 1.61 3.60 -13.61
CA ILE A 156 2.31 3.92 -14.85
C ILE A 156 3.52 4.76 -14.44
N GLU A 157 4.73 4.21 -14.54
CA GLU A 157 5.96 4.90 -14.11
C GLU A 157 6.25 6.15 -14.95
N ASP A 158 6.03 6.05 -16.27
CA ASP A 158 6.11 7.16 -17.21
C ASP A 158 5.09 6.98 -18.35
N PHE A 159 3.99 7.73 -18.32
CA PHE A 159 2.91 7.58 -19.32
C PHE A 159 3.33 7.99 -20.74
N ARG A 160 4.44 8.73 -20.90
CA ARG A 160 4.97 9.14 -22.21
C ARG A 160 5.66 8.00 -22.95
N THR A 161 6.02 6.94 -22.23
CA THR A 161 6.58 5.72 -22.82
C THR A 161 5.49 4.83 -23.44
N LEU A 162 4.21 5.10 -23.12
CA LEU A 162 3.07 4.46 -23.75
C LEU A 162 2.88 4.97 -25.19
N SER A 163 2.01 4.30 -25.95
CA SER A 163 1.71 4.77 -27.31
C SER A 163 1.19 6.21 -27.32
N PRO A 164 1.52 7.05 -28.33
CA PRO A 164 1.11 8.46 -28.37
C PRO A 164 -0.39 8.67 -28.24
N LYS A 165 -1.19 7.74 -28.77
CA LYS A 165 -2.65 7.75 -28.64
C LYS A 165 -3.08 7.63 -27.18
N ILE A 166 -2.53 6.66 -26.46
CA ILE A 166 -2.87 6.42 -25.05
C ILE A 166 -2.36 7.56 -24.18
N ALA A 167 -1.13 8.03 -24.37
CA ALA A 167 -0.59 9.16 -23.63
C ALA A 167 -1.52 10.38 -23.73
N LYS A 168 -1.98 10.72 -24.94
CA LYS A 168 -2.95 11.81 -25.16
C LYS A 168 -4.31 11.56 -24.50
N GLN A 169 -4.79 10.31 -24.47
CA GLN A 169 -6.04 9.97 -23.78
C GLN A 169 -5.90 10.13 -22.26
N ILE A 170 -4.75 9.75 -21.70
CA ILE A 170 -4.45 9.92 -20.27
C ILE A 170 -4.31 11.40 -19.92
N GLU A 171 -3.61 12.19 -20.75
CA GLU A 171 -3.50 13.65 -20.57
C GLU A 171 -4.85 14.35 -20.54
N ALA A 172 -5.84 13.87 -21.30
CA ALA A 172 -7.19 14.44 -21.29
C ALA A 172 -8.00 14.13 -20.01
N LEU A 173 -7.51 13.22 -19.16
CA LEU A 173 -8.14 12.77 -17.93
C LEU A 173 -7.46 13.29 -16.67
N MET A 174 -6.32 13.99 -16.82
CA MET A 174 -5.62 14.70 -15.74
C MET A 174 -6.15 16.13 -15.64
#